data_AF-A0A956I971-F1
#
_entry.id   AF-A0A956I971-F1
#
_cell.length_a   1.000
_cell.length_b   1.000
_cell.length_c   1.000
_cell.angle_alpha   90.00
_cell.angle_beta   90.00
_cell.angle_gamma   90.00
#
_symmetry.space_group_name_H-M   'P 1'
#
loop_
_entity.id
_entity.type
_entity.pdbx_description
1 polymer ?
#
loop_
_entity_poly.entity_id
_entity_poly.type
_entity_poly.pdbx_seq_one_letter_code
_entity_poly.pdbx_strand_id
1 'polypeptide(L)'
;MANDEKDSAELRELPVSWEALEDAFENNAPEVHSYLHVQTGEVIRIVDGVADPQLHQRIMSDSLYLRVDPVSSREQYRWMERFIATVEDPDLQGRLIQSIDGKGAFRRFKDVLMSFPVDRERWFTFRSERLRACMEGWLAAHDMRGIERPAWPVPTADDVKEQVQVEERRGRRTRAQVVDALRVRLHELADVLPARELDAAVAFLEFLRERRPTPRAASVGGSASGGEGEGEDEEE
;
A
#
# COMPACT_ATOMS: atom_id res chain seq x y z
N MET A 1 -38.23 -6.94 33.36
CA MET A 1 -36.79 -6.82 33.12
C MET A 1 -36.60 -7.10 31.65
N ALA A 2 -36.61 -6.05 30.83
CA ALA A 2 -36.41 -6.17 29.39
C ALA A 2 -34.90 -6.18 29.13
N ASN A 3 -34.45 -7.16 28.34
CA ASN A 3 -33.07 -7.30 27.86
C ASN A 3 -32.60 -5.97 27.27
N ASP A 4 -31.62 -5.37 27.93
CA ASP A 4 -30.80 -4.28 27.40
C ASP A 4 -29.56 -4.92 26.74
N GLU A 5 -29.79 -5.78 25.74
CA GLU A 5 -28.77 -6.19 24.78
C GLU A 5 -28.96 -5.26 23.57
N LYS A 6 -28.44 -4.03 23.69
CA LYS A 6 -28.17 -3.23 22.50
C LYS A 6 -27.16 -4.01 21.67
N ASP A 7 -27.60 -4.43 20.48
CA ASP A 7 -26.75 -4.85 19.37
C ASP A 7 -25.43 -4.08 19.41
N SER A 8 -24.36 -4.77 19.78
CA SER A 8 -23.01 -4.35 19.45
C SER A 8 -22.94 -4.39 17.93
N ALA A 9 -23.20 -3.24 17.29
CA ALA A 9 -22.97 -3.07 15.87
C ALA A 9 -21.57 -3.62 15.57
N GLU A 10 -21.49 -4.68 14.78
CA GLU A 10 -20.21 -5.31 14.44
C GLU A 10 -19.36 -4.27 13.73
N LEU A 11 -18.37 -3.71 14.44
CA LEU A 11 -17.47 -2.71 13.89
C LEU A 11 -16.76 -3.30 12.68
N ARG A 12 -16.81 -2.59 11.55
CA ARG A 12 -16.16 -3.03 10.33
C ARG A 12 -14.64 -2.97 10.50
N GLU A 13 -13.97 -4.09 10.29
CA GLU A 13 -12.51 -4.12 10.30
C GLU A 13 -11.92 -3.41 9.07
N LEU A 14 -10.94 -2.54 9.31
CA LEU A 14 -10.28 -1.75 8.28
C LEU A 14 -8.74 -1.87 8.44
N PRO A 15 -8.00 -2.35 7.43
CA PRO A 15 -6.53 -2.39 7.46
C PRO A 15 -5.94 -1.00 7.30
N VAL A 16 -5.69 -0.33 8.42
CA VAL A 16 -5.26 1.07 8.48
C VAL A 16 -3.75 1.18 8.56
N SER A 17 -3.18 2.15 7.84
CA SER A 17 -1.83 2.64 8.13
C SER A 17 -1.88 3.55 9.36
N TRP A 18 -1.53 3.00 10.53
CA TRP A 18 -1.58 3.74 11.79
C TRP A 18 -0.66 4.96 11.79
N GLU A 19 0.52 4.86 11.19
CA GLU A 19 1.46 5.98 11.03
C GLU A 19 0.83 7.13 10.21
N ALA A 20 0.26 6.82 9.04
CA ALA A 20 -0.35 7.84 8.20
C ALA A 20 -1.61 8.44 8.85
N LEU A 21 -2.36 7.65 9.62
CA LEU A 21 -3.49 8.16 10.39
C LEU A 21 -3.02 9.05 11.55
N GLU A 22 -1.95 8.68 12.24
CA GLU A 22 -1.36 9.49 13.32
C GLU A 22 -0.91 10.85 12.81
N ASP A 23 -0.21 10.88 11.67
CA ASP A 23 0.18 12.10 10.96
C ASP A 23 -1.03 12.99 10.61
N ALA A 24 -2.13 12.37 10.18
CA ALA A 24 -3.37 13.09 9.88
C ALA A 24 -4.00 13.70 11.13
N PHE A 25 -3.93 13.02 12.28
CA PHE A 25 -4.46 13.53 13.56
C PHE A 25 -3.57 14.60 14.18
N GLU A 26 -2.25 14.60 13.92
CA GLU A 26 -1.32 15.64 14.40
C GLU A 26 -1.46 16.95 13.61
N ASN A 27 -1.68 16.88 12.30
CA ASN A 27 -1.57 18.03 11.42
C ASN A 27 -2.79 18.97 11.48
N ASN A 28 -2.59 20.18 12.01
CA ASN A 28 -3.62 21.23 12.10
C ASN A 28 -3.39 22.40 11.13
N ALA A 29 -2.50 22.25 10.14
CA ALA A 29 -2.28 23.30 9.14
C ALA A 29 -3.57 23.51 8.32
N PRO A 30 -4.09 24.74 8.20
CA PRO A 30 -5.39 24.98 7.58
C PRO A 30 -5.43 24.62 6.09
N GLU A 31 -4.29 24.69 5.40
CA GLU A 31 -4.11 24.32 3.99
C GLU A 31 -3.98 22.81 3.76
N VAL A 32 -3.98 21.99 4.83
CA VAL A 32 -3.79 20.55 4.74
C VAL A 32 -5.08 19.83 5.13
N HIS A 33 -5.51 18.92 4.27
CA HIS A 33 -6.71 18.13 4.47
C HIS A 33 -6.38 16.64 4.31
N SER A 34 -6.71 15.86 5.33
CA SER A 34 -6.47 14.42 5.35
C SER A 34 -7.79 13.66 5.20
N TYR A 35 -7.76 12.59 4.42
CA TYR A 35 -8.92 11.74 4.14
C TYR A 35 -8.54 10.27 4.30
N LEU A 36 -9.38 9.50 4.98
CA LEU A 36 -9.27 8.05 5.11
C LEU A 36 -10.20 7.38 4.08
N HIS A 37 -9.65 6.51 3.26
CA HIS A 37 -10.45 5.66 2.37
C HIS A 37 -11.02 4.46 3.14
N VAL A 38 -12.35 4.41 3.28
CA VAL A 38 -13.07 3.49 4.19
C VAL A 38 -13.07 2.02 3.76
N GLN A 39 -12.53 1.68 2.58
CA GLN A 39 -12.39 0.29 2.14
C GLN A 39 -10.96 -0.23 2.21
N THR A 40 -9.98 0.63 1.93
CA THR A 40 -8.56 0.24 1.82
C THR A 40 -7.76 0.62 3.06
N GLY A 41 -8.28 1.53 3.89
CA GLY A 41 -7.57 2.09 5.05
C GLY A 41 -6.40 2.99 4.66
N GLU A 42 -6.36 3.47 3.41
CA GLU A 42 -5.36 4.42 2.93
C GLU A 42 -5.70 5.83 3.41
N VAL A 43 -4.69 6.56 3.87
CA VAL A 43 -4.83 7.95 4.28
C VAL A 43 -4.17 8.83 3.22
N ILE A 44 -4.95 9.71 2.60
CA ILE A 44 -4.50 10.66 1.58
C ILE A 44 -4.44 12.05 2.19
N ARG A 45 -3.35 12.75 1.92
CA ARG A 45 -3.14 14.14 2.32
C ARG A 45 -3.18 15.04 1.10
N ILE A 46 -4.07 16.03 1.12
CA ILE A 46 -4.22 17.05 0.09
C ILE A 46 -3.76 18.37 0.67
N VAL A 47 -2.92 19.09 -0.07
CA VAL A 47 -2.45 20.43 0.29
C VAL A 47 -2.96 21.43 -0.73
N ASP A 48 -3.63 22.48 -0.25
CA ASP A 48 -4.18 23.53 -1.10
C ASP A 48 -3.06 24.19 -1.92
N GLY A 49 -3.33 24.42 -3.21
CA GLY A 49 -2.39 25.05 -4.14
C GLY A 49 -1.25 24.16 -4.65
N VAL A 50 -1.09 22.96 -4.10
CA VAL A 50 -0.15 21.93 -4.61
C VAL A 50 -0.87 20.83 -5.37
N ALA A 51 -2.03 20.40 -4.87
CA ALA A 51 -2.82 19.35 -5.51
C ALA A 51 -3.61 19.89 -6.73
N ASP A 52 -3.84 19.01 -7.71
CA ASP A 52 -4.76 19.29 -8.82
C ASP A 52 -6.17 19.59 -8.24
N PRO A 53 -6.75 20.77 -8.51
CA PRO A 53 -8.08 21.13 -8.03
C PRO A 53 -9.16 20.10 -8.38
N GLN A 54 -9.02 19.41 -9.51
CA GLN A 54 -9.98 18.37 -9.94
C GLN A 54 -9.89 17.13 -9.07
N LEU A 55 -8.68 16.74 -8.64
CA LEU A 55 -8.47 15.60 -7.74
C LEU A 55 -9.09 15.88 -6.36
N HIS A 56 -8.87 17.09 -5.83
CA HIS A 56 -9.42 17.50 -4.53
C HIS A 56 -10.94 17.46 -4.52
N GLN A 57 -11.60 18.01 -5.55
CA GLN A 57 -13.05 17.95 -5.68
C GLN A 57 -13.60 16.52 -5.78
N ARG A 58 -12.90 15.63 -6.49
CA ARG A 58 -13.31 14.21 -6.58
C ARG A 58 -13.25 13.54 -5.21
N ILE A 59 -12.16 13.72 -4.47
CA ILE A 59 -12.01 13.12 -3.14
C ILE A 59 -13.06 13.68 -2.16
N MET A 60 -13.33 14.99 -2.20
CA MET A 60 -14.35 15.61 -1.34
C MET A 60 -15.79 15.17 -1.64
N SER A 61 -16.08 14.76 -2.88
CA SER A 61 -17.43 14.34 -3.30
C SER A 61 -17.63 12.83 -3.22
N ASP A 62 -16.56 12.06 -3.05
CA ASP A 62 -16.61 10.61 -2.99
C ASP A 62 -16.88 10.13 -1.55
N SER A 63 -18.01 9.44 -1.38
CA SER A 63 -18.45 8.84 -0.11
C SER A 63 -17.48 7.79 0.47
N LEU A 64 -16.53 7.28 -0.33
CA LEU A 64 -15.51 6.36 0.15
C LEU A 64 -14.40 7.06 0.94
N TYR A 65 -14.31 8.39 0.87
CA TYR A 65 -13.33 9.17 1.61
C TYR A 65 -13.98 9.89 2.78
N LEU A 66 -13.51 9.53 3.97
CA LEU A 66 -13.91 10.17 5.20
C LEU A 66 -12.85 11.20 5.60
N ARG A 67 -13.27 12.46 5.77
CA ARG A 67 -12.36 13.52 6.23
C ARG A 67 -11.93 13.25 7.66
N VAL A 68 -10.62 13.28 7.90
CA VAL A 68 -10.04 13.16 9.23
C VAL A 68 -10.03 14.54 9.90
N ASP A 69 -10.65 14.64 11.07
CA ASP A 69 -10.58 15.83 11.89
C ASP A 69 -9.36 15.73 12.82
N PRO A 70 -8.35 16.59 12.66
CA PRO A 70 -7.15 16.52 13.48
C PRO A 70 -7.47 16.86 14.94
N VAL A 71 -6.64 16.36 15.85
CA VAL A 71 -6.73 16.75 17.25
C VAL A 71 -6.46 18.24 17.35
N SER A 72 -7.44 18.99 17.83
CA SER A 72 -7.35 20.45 17.90
C SER A 72 -6.06 20.93 18.59
N SER A 73 -5.47 22.00 18.09
CA SER A 73 -4.29 22.62 18.70
C SER A 73 -4.46 22.91 20.20
N ARG A 74 -5.68 23.20 20.66
CA ARG A 74 -5.96 23.43 22.09
C ARG A 74 -5.82 22.15 22.93
N GLU A 75 -6.28 21.02 22.41
CA GLU A 75 -6.12 19.74 23.12
C GLU A 75 -4.66 19.28 23.08
N GLN A 76 -3.96 19.47 21.96
CA GLN A 76 -2.52 19.21 21.91
C GLN A 76 -1.72 20.10 22.87
N TYR A 77 -2.14 21.36 23.07
CA TYR A 77 -1.55 22.24 24.08
C TYR A 77 -1.71 21.69 25.50
N ARG A 78 -2.92 21.19 25.84
CA ARG A 78 -3.16 20.56 27.14
C ARG A 78 -2.30 19.32 27.36
N TRP A 79 -1.96 18.60 26.30
CA TRP A 79 -1.04 17.46 26.43
C TRP A 79 0.36 17.93 26.81
N MET A 80 0.83 19.06 26.27
CA MET A 80 2.11 19.66 26.67
C MET A 80 2.06 20.07 28.16
N GLU A 81 1.01 20.75 28.61
CA GLU A 81 0.84 21.13 30.02
C GLU A 81 0.88 19.90 30.95
N ARG A 82 0.15 18.85 30.58
CA ARG A 82 0.11 17.59 31.35
C ARG A 82 1.46 16.89 31.37
N PHE A 83 2.17 16.86 30.24
CA PHE A 83 3.49 16.24 30.17
C PHE A 83 4.50 16.99 31.05
N ILE A 84 4.51 18.32 30.99
CA ILE A 84 5.39 19.18 31.81
C ILE A 84 5.20 18.90 33.30
N ALA A 85 3.95 18.66 33.74
CA ALA A 85 3.66 18.30 35.12
C ALA A 85 4.25 16.94 35.56
N THR A 86 4.63 16.06 34.61
CA THR A 86 5.28 14.77 34.87
C THR A 86 6.81 14.79 34.76
N VAL A 87 7.40 15.95 34.44
CA VAL A 87 8.85 16.12 34.34
C VAL A 87 9.44 16.30 35.75
N GLU A 88 10.41 15.46 36.09
CA GLU A 88 11.05 15.43 37.41
C GLU A 88 12.23 16.39 37.51
N ASP A 89 12.94 16.64 36.41
CA ASP A 89 14.04 17.60 36.35
C ASP A 89 13.51 19.04 36.42
N PRO A 90 13.81 19.80 37.50
CA PRO A 90 13.31 21.16 37.66
C PRO A 90 13.83 22.15 36.60
N ASP A 91 15.04 21.96 36.06
CA ASP A 91 15.58 22.83 35.01
C ASP A 91 14.81 22.61 33.70
N LEU A 92 14.64 21.35 33.30
CA LEU A 92 13.84 21.01 32.13
C LEU A 92 12.39 21.48 32.29
N GLN A 93 11.76 21.19 33.43
CA GLN A 93 10.38 21.59 33.69
C GLN A 93 10.22 23.11 33.56
N GLY A 94 11.11 23.89 34.18
CA GLY A 94 11.11 25.35 34.09
C GLY A 94 11.27 25.87 32.65
N ARG A 95 12.15 25.26 31.86
CA ARG A 95 12.34 25.60 30.44
C ARG A 95 11.10 25.28 29.62
N LEU A 96 10.48 24.12 29.84
CA LEU A 96 9.28 23.73 29.11
C LEU A 96 8.09 24.63 29.44
N ILE A 97 7.88 24.98 30.72
CA ILE A 97 6.83 25.95 31.14
C ILE A 97 6.98 27.28 30.39
N GLN A 98 8.20 27.83 30.32
CA GLN A 98 8.45 29.07 29.59
C GLN A 98 8.27 28.89 28.07
N SER A 99 8.64 27.73 27.53
CA SER A 99 8.59 27.47 26.09
C SER A 99 7.17 27.50 25.52
N ILE A 100 6.16 27.10 26.32
CA ILE A 100 4.77 26.95 25.87
C ILE A 100 3.95 28.24 25.94
N ASP A 101 4.52 29.33 26.44
CA ASP A 101 3.82 30.61 26.47
C ASP A 101 3.95 31.36 25.13
N GLY A 102 2.85 31.94 24.65
CA GLY A 102 2.81 32.78 23.44
C GLY A 102 2.94 32.08 22.08
N LYS A 103 3.08 32.89 21.02
CA LYS A 103 3.13 32.42 19.62
C LYS A 103 4.33 31.50 19.39
N GLY A 104 4.13 30.34 18.79
CA GLY A 104 5.21 29.38 18.49
C GLY A 104 5.53 28.40 19.61
N ALA A 105 4.65 28.26 20.60
CA ALA A 105 4.77 27.33 21.73
C ALA A 105 5.19 25.91 21.33
N PHE A 106 4.50 25.31 20.36
CA PHE A 106 4.79 23.95 19.88
C PHE A 106 6.23 23.79 19.38
N ARG A 107 6.72 24.77 18.62
CA ARG A 107 8.08 24.73 18.08
C ARG A 107 9.10 24.83 19.21
N ARG A 108 8.97 25.85 20.08
CA ARG A 108 9.90 26.05 21.20
C ARG A 108 9.93 24.87 22.16
N PHE A 109 8.77 24.28 22.45
CA PHE A 109 8.68 23.07 23.27
C PHE A 109 9.47 21.92 22.66
N LYS A 110 9.28 21.65 21.36
CA LYS A 110 10.05 20.63 20.63
C LYS A 110 11.56 20.99 20.63
N ASP A 111 11.92 22.26 20.44
CA ASP A 111 13.30 22.75 20.46
C ASP A 111 13.98 22.52 21.83
N VAL A 112 13.28 22.74 22.94
CA VAL A 112 13.80 22.42 24.29
C VAL A 112 14.06 20.92 24.42
N LEU A 113 13.11 20.07 24.03
CA LEU A 113 13.26 18.61 24.10
C LEU A 113 14.42 18.06 23.25
N MET A 114 14.86 18.77 22.20
CA MET A 114 16.03 18.34 21.42
C MET A 114 17.32 18.25 22.24
N SER A 115 17.41 19.00 23.35
CA SER A 115 18.55 18.93 24.28
C SER A 115 18.40 17.86 25.37
N PHE A 116 17.22 17.22 25.46
CA PHE A 116 16.87 16.25 26.50
C PHE A 116 16.31 14.97 25.84
N PRO A 117 17.16 14.11 25.27
CA PRO A 117 16.72 12.99 24.44
C PRO A 117 15.85 11.96 25.19
N VAL A 118 16.06 11.77 26.49
CA VAL A 118 15.24 10.88 27.33
C VAL A 118 13.82 11.40 27.45
N ASP A 119 13.64 12.67 27.84
CA ASP A 119 12.32 13.29 27.95
C ASP A 119 11.66 13.52 26.59
N ARG A 120 12.44 13.68 25.52
CA ARG A 120 11.93 13.68 24.15
C ARG A 120 11.25 12.35 23.81
N GLU A 121 11.89 11.23 24.14
CA GLU A 121 11.30 9.90 23.92
C GLU A 121 10.06 9.67 24.81
N ARG A 122 10.12 10.11 26.08
CA ARG A 122 8.94 10.09 26.97
C ARG A 122 7.79 10.91 26.39
N TRP A 123 8.07 12.10 25.85
CA TRP A 123 7.07 12.94 25.21
C TRP A 123 6.44 12.25 23.99
N PHE A 124 7.25 11.62 23.14
CA PHE A 124 6.73 10.88 21.98
C PHE A 124 5.81 9.75 22.41
N THR A 125 6.23 8.92 23.37
CA THR A 125 5.39 7.85 23.90
C THR A 125 4.08 8.40 24.49
N PHE A 126 4.16 9.43 25.34
CA PHE A 126 3.00 10.07 25.97
C PHE A 126 2.01 10.66 24.95
N ARG A 127 2.53 11.22 23.86
CA ARG A 127 1.75 11.80 22.77
C ARG A 127 1.11 10.72 21.90
N SER A 128 1.87 9.72 21.46
CA SER A 128 1.38 8.65 20.58
C SER A 128 0.31 7.81 21.27
N GLU A 129 0.40 7.56 22.58
CA GLU A 129 -0.69 6.91 23.34
C GLU A 129 -2.01 7.68 23.26
N ARG A 130 -1.96 9.01 23.34
CA ARG A 130 -3.15 9.87 23.27
C ARG A 130 -3.69 9.98 21.87
N LEU A 131 -2.82 10.12 20.87
CA LEU A 131 -3.20 10.08 19.46
C LEU A 131 -3.87 8.75 19.14
N ARG A 132 -3.30 7.64 19.61
CA ARG A 132 -3.90 6.31 19.45
C ARG A 132 -5.31 6.23 20.01
N ALA A 133 -5.53 6.69 21.24
CA ALA A 133 -6.86 6.73 21.82
C ALA A 133 -7.84 7.61 21.01
N CYS A 134 -7.38 8.76 20.49
CA CYS A 134 -8.20 9.61 19.62
C CYS A 134 -8.53 8.92 18.28
N MET A 135 -7.56 8.26 17.65
CA MET A 135 -7.73 7.52 16.41
C MET A 135 -8.73 6.37 16.58
N GLU A 136 -8.54 5.55 17.61
CA GLU A 136 -9.44 4.44 17.92
C GLU A 136 -10.86 4.92 18.23
N GLY A 137 -11.01 5.98 19.03
CA GLY A 137 -12.31 6.57 19.32
C GLY A 137 -13.00 7.17 18.08
N TRP A 138 -12.24 7.80 17.20
CA TRP A 138 -12.78 8.34 15.94
C TRP A 138 -13.17 7.23 14.96
N LEU A 139 -12.39 6.17 14.82
CA LEU A 139 -12.76 5.00 14.01
C LEU A 139 -14.04 4.36 14.53
N ALA A 140 -14.13 4.15 15.85
CA ALA A 140 -15.31 3.57 16.49
C ALA A 140 -16.56 4.45 16.31
N ALA A 141 -16.42 5.78 16.35
CA ALA A 141 -17.52 6.72 16.09
C ALA A 141 -18.05 6.67 14.65
N HIS A 142 -17.29 6.07 13.73
CA HIS A 142 -17.68 5.82 12.35
C HIS A 142 -17.90 4.33 12.06
N ASP A 143 -18.22 3.54 13.09
CA ASP A 143 -18.51 2.10 13.02
C ASP A 143 -17.35 1.25 12.44
N MET A 144 -16.11 1.71 12.64
CA MET A 144 -14.89 1.05 12.15
C MET A 144 -13.97 0.61 13.30
N ARG A 145 -13.25 -0.47 13.06
CA ARG A 145 -12.16 -0.97 13.91
C ARG A 145 -10.89 -1.07 13.07
N GLY A 146 -9.87 -0.29 13.42
CA GLY A 146 -8.57 -0.38 12.79
C GLY A 146 -7.90 -1.72 13.10
N ILE A 147 -7.52 -2.45 12.07
CA ILE A 147 -6.63 -3.61 12.16
C ILE A 147 -5.28 -3.25 11.53
N GLU A 148 -4.23 -3.93 11.96
CA GLU A 148 -2.91 -3.75 11.37
C GLU A 148 -2.93 -4.15 9.90
N ARG A 149 -2.45 -3.25 9.04
CA ARG A 149 -2.33 -3.55 7.61
C ARG A 149 -1.30 -4.66 7.42
N PRO A 150 -1.62 -5.76 6.71
CA PRO A 150 -0.64 -6.78 6.41
C PRO A 150 0.49 -6.16 5.58
N ALA A 151 1.71 -6.18 6.13
CA ALA A 151 2.90 -5.79 5.39
C ALA A 151 3.13 -6.84 4.30
N TRP A 152 3.16 -6.42 3.03
CA TRP A 152 3.63 -7.31 1.97
C TRP A 152 5.13 -7.48 2.17
N PRO A 153 5.62 -8.68 2.52
CA PRO A 153 7.04 -8.86 2.74
C PRO A 153 7.74 -8.59 1.42
N VAL A 154 8.65 -7.60 1.41
CA VAL A 154 9.56 -7.42 0.29
C VAL A 154 10.47 -8.64 0.30
N PRO A 155 10.43 -9.49 -0.74
CA PRO A 155 11.27 -10.69 -0.78
C PRO A 155 12.73 -10.29 -0.62
N THR A 156 13.49 -11.06 0.16
CA THR A 156 14.91 -10.80 0.30
C THR A 156 15.62 -11.10 -1.03
N ALA A 157 16.83 -10.56 -1.20
CA ALA A 157 17.62 -10.86 -2.39
C ALA A 157 17.87 -12.37 -2.57
N ASP A 158 17.92 -13.13 -1.47
CA ASP A 158 18.11 -14.58 -1.53
C ASP A 158 16.82 -15.31 -1.93
N ASP A 159 15.65 -14.87 -1.45
CA ASP A 159 14.35 -15.39 -1.90
C ASP A 159 14.15 -15.16 -3.41
N VAL A 160 14.52 -13.98 -3.90
CA VAL A 160 14.43 -13.65 -5.33
C VAL A 160 15.44 -14.48 -6.13
N LYS A 161 16.67 -14.66 -5.65
CA LYS A 161 17.66 -15.51 -6.33
C LYS A 161 17.17 -16.94 -6.48
N GLU A 162 16.56 -17.51 -5.43
CA GLU A 162 16.02 -18.87 -5.50
C GLU A 162 14.86 -18.96 -6.50
N GLN A 163 13.94 -17.99 -6.48
CA GLN A 163 12.83 -17.92 -7.43
C GLN A 163 13.31 -17.80 -8.87
N VAL A 164 14.26 -16.90 -9.14
CA VAL A 164 14.88 -16.71 -10.46
C VAL A 164 15.61 -17.98 -10.90
N GLN A 165 16.35 -18.65 -10.00
CA GLN A 165 17.01 -19.92 -10.33
C GLN A 165 16.01 -21.03 -10.65
N VAL A 166 14.87 -21.09 -9.96
CA VAL A 166 13.79 -22.06 -10.24
C VAL A 166 13.14 -21.77 -11.59
N GLU A 167 12.87 -20.50 -11.91
CA GLU A 167 12.36 -20.08 -13.21
C GLU A 167 13.36 -20.32 -14.33
N GLU A 168 14.64 -20.03 -14.14
CA GLU A 168 15.71 -20.34 -15.08
C GLU A 168 15.85 -21.84 -15.28
N ARG A 169 15.79 -22.66 -14.23
CA ARG A 169 15.78 -24.14 -14.37
C ARG A 169 14.57 -24.63 -15.15
N ARG A 170 13.41 -23.96 -15.02
CA ARG A 170 12.21 -24.25 -15.83
C ARG A 170 12.38 -23.79 -17.28
N GLY A 171 12.99 -22.63 -17.51
CA GLY A 171 13.25 -22.04 -18.83
C GLY A 171 14.44 -22.64 -19.60
N ARG A 172 15.41 -23.23 -18.90
CA ARG A 172 16.60 -23.89 -19.47
C ARG A 172 16.32 -25.31 -19.96
N ARG A 173 15.09 -25.80 -19.81
CA ARG A 173 14.66 -27.06 -20.40
C ARG A 173 14.76 -26.93 -21.92
N THR A 174 15.61 -27.75 -22.53
CA THR A 174 15.70 -27.80 -23.99
C THR A 174 14.37 -28.24 -24.57
N ARG A 175 14.10 -27.90 -25.84
CA ARG A 175 12.88 -28.32 -26.55
C ARG A 175 12.69 -29.84 -26.47
N ALA A 176 13.77 -30.62 -26.45
CA ALA A 176 13.74 -32.08 -26.25
C ALA A 176 13.23 -32.45 -24.85
N GLN A 177 13.75 -31.84 -23.79
CA GLN A 177 13.31 -32.10 -22.42
C GLN A 177 11.85 -31.70 -22.16
N VAL A 178 11.38 -30.62 -22.80
CA VAL A 178 9.96 -30.22 -22.74
C VAL A 178 9.08 -31.26 -23.44
N VAL A 179 9.49 -31.75 -24.61
CA VAL A 179 8.77 -32.81 -25.34
C VAL A 179 8.75 -34.11 -24.54
N ASP A 180 9.87 -34.49 -23.92
CA ASP A 180 9.93 -35.71 -23.09
C ASP A 180 9.03 -35.62 -21.86
N ALA A 181 8.99 -34.46 -21.18
CA ALA A 181 8.07 -34.23 -20.07
C ALA A 181 6.60 -34.28 -20.49
N LEU A 182 6.27 -33.74 -21.67
CA LEU A 182 4.91 -33.82 -22.23
C LEU A 182 4.53 -35.27 -22.59
N ARG A 183 5.48 -36.08 -23.08
CA ARG A 183 5.25 -37.51 -23.34
C ARG A 183 4.96 -38.26 -22.05
N VAL A 184 5.76 -38.05 -21.00
CA VAL A 184 5.52 -38.66 -19.68
C VAL A 184 4.13 -38.29 -19.17
N ARG A 185 3.76 -37.00 -19.24
CA ARG A 185 2.44 -36.53 -18.82
C ARG A 185 1.30 -37.15 -19.63
N LEU A 186 1.49 -37.34 -20.93
CA LEU A 186 0.49 -37.98 -21.79
C LEU A 186 0.27 -39.45 -21.40
N HIS A 187 1.36 -40.17 -21.08
CA HIS A 187 1.26 -41.56 -20.60
C HIS A 187 0.53 -41.64 -19.25
N GLU A 188 0.88 -40.79 -18.28
CA GLU A 188 0.16 -40.72 -16.99
C GLU A 188 -1.34 -40.49 -17.17
N LEU A 189 -1.72 -39.58 -18.08
CA LEU A 189 -3.13 -39.28 -18.36
C LEU A 189 -3.85 -40.43 -19.04
N ALA A 190 -3.16 -41.19 -19.89
CA ALA A 190 -3.72 -42.38 -20.53
C ALA A 190 -4.00 -43.49 -19.49
N ASP A 191 -3.14 -43.65 -18.49
CA ASP A 191 -3.28 -44.68 -17.46
C ASP A 191 -4.45 -44.44 -16.50
N VAL A 192 -4.83 -43.17 -16.28
CA VAL A 192 -5.94 -42.80 -15.37
C VAL A 192 -7.27 -42.55 -16.09
N LEU A 193 -7.30 -42.69 -17.42
CA LEU A 193 -8.49 -42.40 -18.21
C LEU A 193 -9.58 -43.50 -18.02
N PRO A 194 -10.87 -43.14 -17.86
CA PRO A 194 -11.94 -44.13 -17.80
C PRO A 194 -12.06 -44.91 -19.13
N ALA A 195 -12.35 -46.22 -19.06
CA ALA A 195 -12.40 -47.10 -20.24
C ALA A 195 -13.30 -46.58 -21.39
N ARG A 196 -14.41 -45.90 -21.07
CA ARG A 196 -15.34 -45.32 -22.04
C ARG A 196 -14.76 -44.14 -22.85
N GLU A 197 -13.72 -43.49 -22.35
CA GLU A 197 -13.08 -42.34 -22.99
C GLU A 197 -11.84 -42.74 -23.82
N LEU A 198 -11.37 -44.01 -23.69
CA LEU A 198 -10.16 -44.48 -24.37
C LEU A 198 -10.31 -44.46 -25.89
N ASP A 199 -11.48 -44.84 -26.42
CA ASP A 199 -11.73 -44.83 -27.86
C ASP A 199 -11.65 -43.41 -28.44
N ALA A 200 -12.18 -42.42 -27.72
CA ALA A 200 -12.09 -41.01 -28.11
C ALA A 200 -10.64 -40.49 -28.04
N ALA A 201 -9.89 -40.87 -27.00
CA ALA A 201 -8.48 -40.51 -26.85
C ALA A 201 -7.61 -41.11 -27.98
N VAL A 202 -7.83 -42.38 -28.32
CA VAL A 202 -7.14 -43.06 -29.44
C VAL A 202 -7.47 -42.35 -30.76
N ALA A 203 -8.75 -42.12 -31.06
CA ALA A 203 -9.17 -41.44 -32.28
C ALA A 203 -8.55 -40.03 -32.41
N PHE A 204 -8.44 -39.29 -31.31
CA PHE A 204 -7.81 -37.97 -31.31
C PHE A 204 -6.30 -38.04 -31.54
N LEU A 205 -5.60 -39.01 -30.94
CA LEU A 205 -4.17 -39.20 -31.16
C LEU A 205 -3.86 -39.67 -32.59
N GLU A 206 -4.70 -40.53 -33.17
CA GLU A 206 -4.60 -40.94 -34.57
C GLU A 206 -4.83 -39.76 -35.52
N PHE A 207 -5.84 -38.94 -35.26
CA PHE A 207 -6.08 -37.70 -35.99
C PHE A 207 -4.88 -36.76 -35.93
N LEU A 208 -4.26 -36.60 -34.75
CA LEU A 208 -3.05 -35.79 -34.60
C LEU A 208 -1.83 -36.39 -35.30
N ARG A 209 -1.71 -37.72 -35.37
CA ARG A 209 -0.63 -38.42 -36.09
C ARG A 209 -0.72 -38.20 -37.60
N GLU A 210 -1.94 -38.19 -38.14
CA GLU A 210 -2.18 -38.02 -39.58
C GLU A 210 -2.13 -36.56 -40.03
N ARG A 211 -2.35 -35.62 -39.11
CA ARG A 211 -2.13 -34.20 -39.37
C ARG A 211 -0.63 -33.90 -39.57
N ARG A 212 -0.25 -33.53 -40.80
CA ARG A 212 1.07 -32.90 -41.02
C ARG A 212 1.09 -31.52 -40.36
N PRO A 213 2.08 -31.20 -39.51
CA PRO A 213 2.17 -29.88 -38.91
C PRO A 213 2.49 -28.84 -39.98
N THR A 214 1.66 -27.81 -40.10
CA THR A 214 2.00 -26.60 -40.86
C THR A 214 3.10 -25.86 -40.09
N PRO A 215 4.25 -25.52 -40.69
CA PRO A 215 5.29 -24.81 -39.97
C PRO A 215 4.78 -23.42 -39.56
N ARG A 216 5.05 -23.03 -38.30
CA ARG A 216 4.77 -21.68 -37.80
C ARG A 216 5.60 -20.69 -38.62
N ALA A 217 4.93 -19.75 -39.29
CA ALA A 217 5.59 -18.66 -39.98
C ALA A 217 6.48 -17.91 -38.98
N ALA A 218 7.79 -17.91 -39.22
CA ALA A 218 8.72 -17.06 -38.49
C ALA A 218 8.39 -15.60 -38.83
N SER A 219 8.10 -14.79 -37.82
CA SER A 219 7.99 -13.34 -37.98
C SER A 219 9.36 -12.80 -38.38
N VAL A 220 9.54 -12.55 -39.68
CA VAL A 220 10.67 -11.80 -40.22
C VAL A 220 10.49 -10.35 -39.78
N GLY A 221 11.28 -9.94 -38.79
CA GLY A 221 11.68 -8.55 -38.65
C GLY A 221 12.70 -8.25 -39.74
N GLY A 222 12.44 -7.24 -40.55
CA GLY A 222 13.31 -6.84 -41.65
C GLY A 222 12.73 -5.66 -42.40
N SER A 223 13.33 -4.50 -42.15
CA SER A 223 13.22 -3.23 -42.88
C SER A 223 13.06 -3.37 -44.39
N ALA A 224 12.28 -2.47 -45.02
CA ALA A 224 12.82 -1.42 -45.90
C ALA A 224 11.73 -0.69 -46.70
N SER A 225 12.12 0.52 -47.14
CA SER A 225 11.52 1.40 -48.17
C SER A 225 10.33 2.26 -47.72
N GLY A 226 10.28 3.56 -48.00
CA GLY A 226 11.09 4.39 -48.88
C GLY A 226 10.18 5.50 -49.40
N GLY A 227 10.55 6.76 -49.20
CA GLY A 227 9.84 7.92 -49.72
C GLY A 227 10.85 8.82 -50.39
N GLU A 228 10.91 8.72 -51.71
CA GLU A 228 11.72 9.50 -52.63
C GLU A 228 11.32 10.98 -52.62
N GLY A 229 12.31 11.85 -52.85
CA GLY A 229 12.15 13.26 -53.15
C GLY A 229 13.24 13.66 -54.13
N GLU A 230 12.90 13.56 -55.41
CA GLU A 230 13.72 13.96 -56.57
C GLU A 230 13.97 15.47 -56.59
N GLY A 231 15.10 15.85 -57.19
CA GLY A 231 15.51 17.22 -57.50
C GLY A 231 16.72 17.17 -58.43
N GLU A 232 16.44 16.96 -59.72
CA GLU A 232 17.33 17.09 -60.89
C GLU A 232 18.05 18.46 -60.90
N ASP A 233 19.39 18.44 -61.04
CA ASP A 233 20.20 18.80 -62.22
C ASP A 233 20.23 20.31 -62.59
N GLU A 234 21.45 20.89 -62.62
CA GLU A 234 22.04 21.43 -63.85
C GLU A 234 23.53 21.81 -63.65
N GLU A 235 24.29 21.57 -64.72
CA GLU A 235 25.75 21.65 -64.85
C GLU A 235 26.31 23.06 -65.12
N GLU A 236 27.64 23.15 -64.98
CA GLU A 236 28.62 24.18 -65.45
C GLU A 236 28.78 25.51 -64.68
#